data_AF-A0A933VU17-F1
#
_entry.id   AF-A0A933VU17-F1
#
_cell.length_a   1.000
_cell.length_b   1.000
_cell.length_c   1.000
_cell.angle_alpha   90.00
_cell.angle_beta   90.00
_cell.angle_gamma   90.00
#
_symmetry.space_group_name_H-M   'P 1'
#
loop_
_entity.id
_entity.type
_entity.pdbx_description
1 polymer ?
#
loop_
_entity_poly.entity_id
_entity_poly.type
_entity_poly.pdbx_seq_one_letter_code
_entity_poly.pdbx_strand_id
1 'polypeptide(L)' 'MPYVVITSERPEGAALCERVTSTDFETDHFKACLADRLAWAVEDAEHQATGAMPVAEDVPAHA' A
#
# COMPACT_ATOMS: atom_id res chain seq x y z
N MET A 1 -2.14 5.38 -23.47
CA MET A 1 -3.17 4.96 -22.51
C MET A 1 -2.59 5.07 -21.11
N PRO A 2 -3.24 5.78 -20.19
CA PRO A 2 -2.79 5.89 -18.80
C PRO A 2 -3.07 4.60 -18.01
N TYR A 3 -2.29 4.38 -16.95
CA TYR A 3 -2.45 3.30 -16.00
C TYR A 3 -2.09 3.80 -14.59
N VAL A 4 -2.73 3.25 -13.57
CA VAL A 4 -2.42 3.51 -12.16
C VAL A 4 -1.77 2.25 -11.59
N VAL A 5 -0.60 2.42 -10.95
CA VAL A 5 0.09 1.35 -10.23
C VAL A 5 0.18 1.72 -8.77
N ILE A 6 -0.32 0.86 -7.89
CA ILE A 6 -0.09 0.94 -6.45
C ILE A 6 0.84 -0.20 -6.08
N THR A 7 2.01 0.14 -5.54
CA THR A 7 3.02 -0.81 -5.11
C THR A 7 3.14 -0.78 -3.59
N SER A 8 3.23 -1.96 -2.98
CA SER A 8 3.66 -2.12 -1.59
C SER A 8 5.16 -2.45 -1.59
N GLU A 9 5.90 -2.09 -0.55
CA GLU A 9 7.32 -2.47 -0.38
C GLU A 9 7.50 -3.99 -0.16
N ARG A 10 6.41 -4.75 -0.03
CA ARG A 10 6.45 -6.20 0.10
C ARG A 10 6.90 -6.86 -1.22
N PRO A 11 7.68 -7.95 -1.16
CA PRO A 11 8.25 -8.61 -2.34
C PRO A 11 7.22 -9.30 -3.27
N GLU A 12 5.92 -9.28 -2.94
CA GLU A 12 4.87 -9.99 -3.67
C GLU A 12 4.07 -9.05 -4.58
N GLY A 13 4.75 -8.41 -5.54
CA GLY A 13 4.12 -7.78 -6.71
C GLY A 13 3.35 -6.47 -6.46
N ALA A 14 3.06 -5.75 -7.54
CA ALA A 14 2.19 -4.57 -7.48
C ALA A 14 0.82 -4.97 -6.91
N ALA A 15 0.40 -4.32 -5.82
CA ALA A 15 -0.88 -4.59 -5.18
C ALA A 15 -2.06 -4.25 -6.10
N LEU A 16 -1.88 -3.29 -7.01
CA LEU A 16 -2.87 -2.94 -8.03
C LEU A 16 -2.19 -2.40 -9.30
N CYS A 17 -2.63 -2.90 -10.46
CA CYS A 17 -2.30 -2.35 -11.76
C CYS A 17 -3.59 -2.27 -12.59
N GLU A 18 -4.12 -1.06 -12.78
CA GLU A 18 -5.39 -0.83 -13.47
C GLU A 18 -5.18 0.05 -14.70
N ARG A 19 -5.76 -0.38 -15.84
CA ARG A 19 -5.79 0.41 -17.07
C ARG A 19 -6.94 1.38 -16.99
N VAL A 20 -6.67 2.65 -17.28
CA VAL A 20 -7.67 3.71 -17.24
C VAL A 20 -7.76 4.42 -18.59
N THR A 21 -8.97 4.80 -18.94
CA THR A 21 -9.31 5.57 -20.14
C THR A 21 -9.69 6.99 -19.72
N SER A 22 -9.66 7.94 -20.65
CA SER A 22 -10.08 9.32 -20.38
C SER A 22 -11.52 9.41 -19.83
N THR A 23 -12.40 8.53 -20.29
CA THR A 23 -13.79 8.38 -19.83
C THR A 23 -13.91 7.95 -18.37
N ASP A 24 -12.92 7.23 -17.82
CA ASP A 24 -12.95 6.83 -16.42
C ASP A 24 -12.74 8.05 -15.51
N PHE A 25 -11.85 8.98 -15.89
CA PHE A 25 -11.54 10.20 -15.14
C PHE A 25 -12.67 11.23 -15.11
N GLU A 26 -13.66 11.12 -16.00
CA GLU A 26 -14.80 12.03 -16.09
C GLU A 26 -15.91 11.69 -15.07
N THR A 27 -15.80 10.56 -14.37
CA THR A 27 -16.80 10.12 -13.40
C THR A 27 -16.34 10.37 -11.96
N ASP A 28 -17.23 10.92 -11.12
CA ASP A 28 -16.97 11.07 -9.69
C ASP A 28 -16.74 9.71 -9.00
N HIS A 29 -17.29 8.64 -9.58
CA HIS A 29 -17.07 7.27 -9.14
C HIS A 29 -15.60 6.87 -9.19
N PHE A 30 -14.89 7.17 -10.29
CA PHE A 30 -13.47 6.87 -10.41
C PHE A 30 -12.63 7.64 -9.38
N LYS A 31 -12.96 8.92 -9.14
CA LYS A 31 -12.27 9.74 -8.13
C LYS A 31 -12.48 9.19 -6.72
N ALA A 32 -13.70 8.77 -6.38
CA ALA A 32 -14.01 8.14 -5.10
C ALA A 32 -13.23 6.83 -4.93
N CYS A 33 -13.28 5.94 -5.93
CA CYS A 33 -12.54 4.68 -5.89
C CYS A 33 -11.02 4.89 -5.79
N LEU A 34 -10.46 5.89 -6.47
CA LEU A 34 -9.04 6.22 -6.38
C LEU A 34 -8.68 6.75 -4.98
N ALA A 35 -9.50 7.61 -4.40
CA ALA A 35 -9.30 8.14 -3.06
C ALA A 35 -9.33 7.03 -1.99
N ASP A 36 -10.30 6.12 -2.07
CA ASP A 36 -10.42 4.98 -1.15
C ASP A 36 -9.17 4.08 -1.19
N ARG A 37 -8.64 3.83 -2.40
CA ARG A 37 -7.46 2.99 -2.60
C ARG A 37 -6.17 3.66 -2.09
N LEU A 38 -6.05 4.97 -2.28
CA LEU A 38 -4.93 5.74 -1.74
C LEU A 38 -4.99 5.77 -0.20
N ALA A 39 -6.18 5.94 0.38
CA ALA A 39 -6.36 5.90 1.83
C ALA A 39 -5.91 4.55 2.40
N TRP A 40 -6.35 3.43 1.81
CA TRP A 40 -5.90 2.10 2.21
C TRP A 40 -4.38 1.94 2.14
N ALA A 41 -3.75 2.40 1.06
CA ALA A 41 -2.29 2.28 0.90
C ALA A 41 -1.51 3.08 1.95
N VAL A 42 -2.01 4.27 2.31
CA VAL A 42 -1.43 5.10 3.39
C VAL A 42 -1.59 4.40 4.73
N GLU A 43 -2.78 3.90 5.04
CA GLU A 43 -3.04 3.16 6.29
C GLU A 43 -2.14 1.93 6.39
N ASP A 44 -2.00 1.12 5.34
CA ASP A 44 -1.11 -0.05 5.35
C ASP A 44 0.35 0.36 5.64
N ALA A 45 0.84 1.43 5.01
CA ALA A 45 2.18 1.95 5.26
C ALA A 45 2.38 2.42 6.71
N GLU A 46 1.41 3.12 7.28
CA GLU A 46 1.44 3.59 8.68
C GLU A 46 1.44 2.42 9.69
N HIS A 47 0.64 1.39 9.42
CA HIS A 47 0.61 0.17 10.24
C HIS A 47 1.96 -0.57 10.18
N GLN A 48 2.59 -0.64 9.00
CA GLN A 48 3.92 -1.26 8.86
C GLN A 48 5.02 -0.46 9.56
N ALA A 49 4.99 0.88 9.47
CA ALA A 49 5.93 1.75 10.17
C ALA A 49 5.83 1.59 11.69
N THR A 50 4.63 1.34 12.22
CA THR A 50 4.38 1.18 13.66
C THR A 50 4.66 -0.23 14.17
N GLY A 51 4.55 -1.25 13.31
CA GLY A 51 4.78 -2.67 13.65
C GLY A 51 6.26 -3.10 13.72
N ALA A 52 7.19 -2.25 13.30
CA ALA A 52 8.63 -2.50 13.39
C ALA A 52 9.16 -2.26 14.83
N MET A 53 8.69 -3.04 15.80
CA MET A 53 9.44 -3.17 17.05
C MET A 53 10.68 -4.04 16.78
N PRO A 54 11.89 -3.60 17.17
CA PRO A 54 13.08 -4.44 17.04
C PRO A 54 12.87 -5.66 17.93
N VAL A 55 12.91 -6.85 17.34
CA VAL A 55 13.12 -8.09 18.09
C VAL A 55 14.42 -7.89 18.89
N ALA A 56 14.28 -7.70 20.19
CA ALA A 56 15.43 -7.65 21.10
C ALA A 56 16.12 -9.02 21.02
N GLU A 57 17.27 -9.01 20.34
CA GLU A 57 18.21 -10.12 20.28
C GLU A 57 18.86 -10.33 21.65
N ASP A 58 19.09 -11.60 21.95
CA ASP A 58 19.94 -12.18 22.99
C ASP A 58 19.46 -12.10 24.46
N VAL A 59 18.85 -13.21 24.92
CA VAL A 59 18.87 -13.58 26.34
C VAL A 59 20.13 -14.44 26.55
N PRO A 60 21.19 -13.93 27.20
CA PRO A 60 22.29 -14.79 27.58
C PRO A 60 21.81 -15.68 28.74
N ALA A 61 21.77 -16.98 28.49
CA ALA A 61 21.64 -18.00 29.52
C ALA A 61 22.92 -17.99 30.37
N HIS A 62 22.94 -17.26 31.47
CA HIS A 62 24.00 -17.34 32.46
C HIS A 62 23.63 -18.34 33.56
N ALA A 63 24.27 -19.51 33.41
CA ALA A 63 24.83 -20.45 34.41
C ALA A 63 24.06 -20.77 35.70
#